data_AF-A0A933U6F7-F1
#
_entry.id   AF-A0A933U6F7-F1
#
_cell.length_a   1.000
_cell.length_b   1.000
_cell.length_c   1.000
_cell.angle_alpha   90.00
_cell.angle_beta   90.00
_cell.angle_gamma   90.00
#
_symmetry.space_group_name_H-M   'P 1'
#
loop_
_entity.id
_entity.type
_entity.pdbx_description
1 polymer ?
#
loop_
_entity_poly.entity_id
_entity_poly.type
_entity_poly.pdbx_seq_one_letter_code
_entity_poly.pdbx_strand_id
1 'polypeptide(L)'
;MAEPVPGKNVVELALILKIACNPDMNKICISLVVLGGFTALVLWAQAPTPPANPSEAEYEYASIRYDGDLKTQVFFPDGRVEKLHQITGVKRPAKVDERMWDFTMAMNFFAKSGYEPIPGISRTDSDLSFRRKLKH
;
A
#
# COMPACT_ATOMS: atom_id res chain seq x y z
N MET A 1 43.13 -15.89 -46.88
CA MET A 1 43.58 -15.46 -45.54
C MET A 1 44.14 -14.06 -45.71
N ALA A 2 43.45 -13.05 -45.15
CA ALA A 2 43.85 -11.65 -45.25
C ALA A 2 44.61 -11.26 -43.97
N GLU A 3 45.83 -10.74 -44.11
CA GLU A 3 46.62 -10.27 -42.99
C GLU A 3 46.06 -8.96 -42.41
N PRO A 4 45.98 -8.80 -41.08
CA PRO A 4 45.50 -7.58 -40.45
C PRO A 4 46.52 -6.46 -40.63
N VAL A 5 46.12 -5.37 -41.29
CA VAL A 5 46.95 -4.17 -41.49
C VAL A 5 47.12 -3.44 -40.14
N PRO A 6 48.33 -3.41 -39.55
CA PRO A 6 48.59 -2.72 -38.30
C PRO A 6 48.82 -1.24 -38.59
N GLY A 7 47.82 -0.40 -38.33
CA GLY A 7 48.02 1.04 -38.47
C GLY A 7 46.78 1.92 -38.35
N LYS A 8 45.57 1.39 -38.57
CA LYS A 8 44.35 2.20 -38.51
C LYS A 8 43.90 2.59 -37.09
N ASN A 9 44.22 1.76 -36.09
CA ASN A 9 43.70 1.96 -34.72
C ASN A 9 44.44 3.05 -33.93
N VAL A 10 45.66 3.44 -34.33
CA VAL A 10 46.45 4.42 -33.57
C VAL A 10 46.02 5.86 -33.90
N VAL A 11 45.48 6.09 -35.10
CA VAL A 11 45.07 7.43 -35.55
C VAL A 11 43.70 7.82 -34.98
N GLU A 12 42.76 6.88 -34.82
CA GLU A 12 41.46 7.16 -34.18
C GLU A 12 41.59 7.47 -32.68
N LEU A 13 42.48 6.77 -31.96
CA LEU A 13 42.75 7.06 -30.55
C LEU A 13 43.40 8.44 -30.35
N ALA A 14 44.27 8.88 -31.27
CA ALA A 14 44.88 10.21 -31.20
C ALA A 14 43.88 11.36 -31.46
N LEU A 15 42.83 11.12 -32.26
CA LEU A 15 41.79 12.11 -32.54
C LEU A 15 40.88 12.28 -31.31
N ILE A 16 40.50 11.18 -30.65
CA ILE A 16 39.71 11.21 -29.41
C ILE A 16 40.50 11.90 -28.27
N LEU A 17 41.83 11.70 -28.21
CA LEU A 17 42.68 12.36 -27.21
C LEU A 17 42.91 13.86 -27.48
N LYS A 18 42.96 14.30 -28.74
CA LYS A 18 43.07 15.74 -29.08
C LYS A 18 41.79 16.52 -28.79
N ILE A 19 40.62 15.89 -28.94
CA ILE A 19 39.35 16.44 -28.49
C ILE A 19 39.39 16.64 -26.96
N ALA A 20 40.01 15.76 -26.19
CA ALA A 20 40.15 15.95 -24.73
C ALA A 20 41.04 17.12 -24.28
N CYS A 21 41.79 17.78 -25.18
CA CYS A 21 42.83 18.76 -24.80
C CYS A 21 42.65 20.16 -25.42
N ASN A 22 41.42 20.56 -25.77
CA ASN A 22 41.13 21.96 -26.07
C ASN A 22 40.64 22.68 -24.80
N PRO A 23 41.40 23.65 -24.24
CA PRO A 23 41.04 24.32 -23.00
C PRO A 23 39.68 25.03 -23.07
N ASP A 24 39.26 25.44 -24.26
CA ASP A 24 37.95 26.05 -24.46
C ASP A 24 36.80 25.03 -24.48
N MET A 25 37.06 23.79 -24.89
CA MET A 25 36.06 22.73 -24.84
C MET A 25 35.86 22.20 -23.42
N ASN A 26 36.90 22.19 -22.58
CA ASN A 26 36.77 21.86 -21.17
C ASN A 26 35.84 22.85 -20.44
N LYS A 27 35.93 24.15 -20.74
CA LYS A 27 35.01 25.17 -20.19
C LYS A 27 33.56 24.90 -20.60
N ILE A 28 33.33 24.55 -21.87
CA ILE A 28 31.99 24.23 -22.38
C ILE A 28 31.43 22.96 -21.71
N CYS A 29 32.24 21.91 -21.57
CA CYS A 29 31.83 20.68 -20.89
C CYS A 29 31.47 20.93 -19.43
N ILE A 30 32.29 21.71 -18.71
CA ILE A 30 32.00 22.08 -17.31
C ILE A 30 30.70 22.88 -17.22
N SER A 31 30.47 23.87 -18.09
CA SER A 31 29.24 24.66 -18.12
C SER A 31 27.99 23.79 -18.36
N LEU A 32 28.07 22.79 -19.25
CA LEU A 32 26.95 21.88 -19.51
C LEU A 32 26.65 20.98 -18.30
N VAL A 33 27.68 20.47 -17.60
CA VAL A 33 27.50 19.67 -16.39
C VAL A 33 26.88 20.49 -15.26
N VAL A 34 27.33 21.74 -15.08
CA VAL A 34 26.76 22.65 -14.08
C VAL A 34 25.30 22.98 -14.40
N LEU A 35 24.98 23.27 -15.66
CA LEU A 35 23.60 23.56 -16.08
C LEU A 35 22.69 22.33 -15.94
N GLY A 36 23.19 21.15 -16.28
CA GLY A 36 22.49 19.88 -16.08
C GLY A 36 22.23 19.58 -14.61
N GLY A 37 23.23 19.80 -13.74
CA GLY A 37 23.07 19.64 -12.30
C GLY A 37 22.08 20.63 -11.69
N PHE A 38 22.12 21.89 -12.12
CA PHE A 38 21.20 22.92 -11.64
C PHE A 38 19.74 22.64 -12.05
N THR A 39 19.51 22.23 -13.30
CA THR A 39 18.16 21.89 -13.79
C THR A 39 17.59 20.66 -13.06
N ALA A 40 18.40 19.63 -12.81
CA ALA A 40 17.98 18.48 -12.02
C ALA A 40 17.62 18.87 -10.57
N LEU A 41 18.38 19.78 -9.96
CA LEU A 41 18.09 20.28 -8.61
C LEU A 41 16.78 21.07 -8.55
N VAL A 42 16.51 21.93 -9.54
CA VAL A 42 15.26 22.71 -9.61
C VAL A 42 14.06 21.79 -9.81
N LEU A 43 14.17 20.79 -10.70
CA LEU A 43 13.11 19.81 -10.91
C LEU A 43 12.86 18.94 -9.66
N TRP A 44 13.91 18.60 -8.92
CA TRP A 44 13.78 17.88 -7.66
C TRP A 44 13.12 18.73 -6.56
N ALA A 45 13.47 20.01 -6.48
CA ALA A 45 12.88 20.95 -5.51
C ALA A 45 11.40 21.25 -5.80
N GLN A 46 10.98 21.17 -7.07
CA GLN A 46 9.59 21.31 -7.49
C GLN A 46 8.83 19.99 -7.52
N ALA A 47 9.45 18.87 -7.13
CA ALA A 47 8.73 17.61 -7.03
C ALA A 47 7.55 17.83 -6.08
N PRO A 48 6.30 17.59 -6.54
CA PRO A 48 5.14 17.74 -5.69
C PRO A 48 5.37 16.85 -4.48
N THR A 49 5.34 17.46 -3.29
CA THR A 49 5.29 16.67 -2.07
C THR A 49 4.09 15.74 -2.23
N PRO A 50 4.27 14.41 -2.08
CA PRO A 50 3.12 13.52 -2.05
C PRO A 50 2.16 14.12 -1.03
N PRO A 51 0.86 14.24 -1.35
CA PRO A 51 -0.09 14.76 -0.40
C PRO A 51 0.19 14.02 0.91
N ALA A 52 0.42 14.78 1.98
CA ALA A 52 0.35 14.19 3.30
C ALA A 52 -0.94 13.37 3.25
N ASN A 53 -0.86 12.06 3.47
CA ASN A 53 -2.03 11.23 3.56
C ASN A 53 -2.43 11.28 5.04
N PRO A 54 -3.17 12.30 5.54
CA PRO A 54 -4.14 11.97 6.55
C PRO A 54 -5.22 11.26 5.76
N SER A 55 -5.08 9.95 5.62
CA SER A 55 -6.26 9.14 5.85
C SER A 55 -6.63 9.41 7.31
N GLU A 56 -7.24 10.56 7.60
CA GLU A 56 -8.17 10.69 8.70
C GLU A 56 -9.24 9.66 8.37
N ALA A 57 -9.00 8.43 8.83
CA ALA A 57 -9.89 7.33 8.56
C ALA A 57 -11.21 7.70 9.25
N GLU A 58 -12.16 8.27 8.50
CA GLU A 58 -13.43 8.73 9.07
C GLU A 58 -14.20 7.57 9.74
N TYR A 59 -13.86 6.33 9.37
CA TYR A 59 -14.48 5.12 9.86
C TYR A 59 -13.46 4.09 10.34
N GLU A 60 -13.79 3.42 11.44
CA GLU A 60 -13.22 2.14 11.83
C GLU A 60 -14.06 1.01 11.25
N TYR A 61 -13.39 -0.06 10.82
CA TYR A 61 -14.03 -1.24 10.25
C TYR A 61 -13.83 -2.44 11.16
N ALA A 62 -14.89 -3.24 11.29
CA ALA A 62 -14.84 -4.52 11.95
C ALA A 62 -15.54 -5.56 11.08
N SER A 63 -15.18 -6.83 11.20
CA SER A 63 -15.83 -7.89 10.44
C SER A 63 -16.07 -9.14 11.27
N ILE A 64 -17.08 -9.89 10.87
CA ILE A 64 -17.38 -11.23 11.41
C ILE A 64 -17.09 -12.23 10.31
N ARG A 65 -16.41 -13.31 10.66
CA ARG A 65 -16.22 -14.46 9.79
C ARG A 65 -16.82 -15.70 10.43
N TYR A 66 -17.77 -16.31 9.74
CA TYR A 66 -18.34 -17.59 10.13
C TYR A 66 -17.50 -18.75 9.60
N ASP A 67 -16.95 -19.58 10.50
CA ASP A 67 -16.10 -20.74 10.17
C ASP A 67 -16.71 -22.08 10.65
N GLY A 68 -17.99 -22.07 11.05
CA GLY A 68 -18.70 -23.25 11.54
C GLY A 68 -18.36 -23.66 12.98
N ASP A 69 -19.20 -24.53 13.57
CA ASP A 69 -19.02 -25.24 14.84
C ASP A 69 -18.33 -24.40 15.94
N LEU A 70 -18.94 -23.26 16.28
CA LEU A 70 -18.50 -22.29 17.29
C LEU A 70 -17.23 -21.48 16.98
N LYS A 71 -16.72 -21.53 15.75
CA LYS A 71 -15.50 -20.79 15.32
C LYS A 71 -15.80 -19.42 14.71
N THR A 72 -16.94 -18.81 15.02
CA THR A 72 -17.23 -17.45 14.58
C THR A 72 -16.24 -16.47 15.20
N GLN A 73 -15.45 -15.84 14.33
CA GLN A 73 -14.38 -14.90 14.69
C GLN A 73 -14.82 -13.46 14.42
N VAL A 74 -14.48 -12.59 15.35
CA VAL A 74 -14.71 -11.15 15.27
C VAL A 74 -13.36 -10.48 15.10
N PHE A 75 -13.18 -9.77 13.99
CA PHE A 75 -12.00 -8.99 13.68
C PHE A 75 -12.25 -7.53 14.02
N PHE A 76 -11.47 -7.00 14.96
CA PHE A 76 -11.56 -5.62 15.42
C PHE A 76 -10.60 -4.71 14.64
N PRO A 77 -10.85 -3.38 14.62
CA PRO A 77 -10.00 -2.42 13.94
C PRO A 77 -8.58 -2.34 14.53
N ASP A 78 -8.41 -2.71 15.79
CA ASP A 78 -7.10 -2.79 16.48
C ASP A 78 -6.29 -4.06 16.11
N GLY A 79 -6.82 -4.89 15.21
CA GLY A 79 -6.21 -6.16 14.80
C GLY A 79 -6.46 -7.32 15.76
N ARG A 80 -7.19 -7.10 16.86
CA ARG A 80 -7.58 -8.21 17.75
C ARG A 80 -8.59 -9.11 17.05
N VAL A 81 -8.47 -10.39 17.34
CA VAL A 81 -9.41 -11.43 16.88
C VAL A 81 -9.95 -12.15 18.09
N GLU A 82 -11.27 -12.12 18.26
CA GLU A 82 -11.93 -12.80 19.38
C GLU A 82 -13.01 -13.77 18.88
N LYS A 83 -13.29 -14.80 19.67
CA LYS A 83 -14.38 -15.74 19.37
C LYS A 83 -15.70 -15.18 19.90
N LEU A 84 -16.74 -15.16 19.08
CA LEU A 84 -18.04 -14.59 19.45
C LEU A 84 -18.63 -15.16 20.74
N HIS A 85 -18.46 -16.47 20.98
CA HIS A 85 -18.94 -17.15 22.17
C HIS A 85 -18.31 -16.65 23.47
N GLN A 86 -17.05 -16.19 23.41
CA GLN A 86 -16.36 -15.62 24.58
C GLN A 86 -16.86 -14.22 24.91
N ILE A 87 -17.30 -13.48 23.90
CA ILE A 87 -17.78 -12.10 24.04
C ILE A 87 -19.19 -12.07 24.63
N THR A 88 -20.07 -12.96 24.17
CA THR A 88 -21.49 -12.88 24.50
C THR A 88 -21.87 -13.68 25.73
N GLY A 89 -21.22 -14.82 25.99
CA GLY A 89 -21.53 -15.70 27.12
C GLY A 89 -22.93 -16.35 27.07
N VAL A 90 -23.68 -16.19 25.98
CA VAL A 90 -25.06 -16.70 25.84
C VAL A 90 -25.03 -18.07 25.16
N LYS A 91 -25.75 -19.04 25.73
CA LYS A 91 -25.92 -20.37 25.12
C LYS A 91 -26.95 -20.33 23.99
N ARG A 92 -26.59 -20.91 22.85
CA ARG A 92 -27.50 -21.12 21.71
C ARG A 92 -28.65 -22.08 22.08
N PRO A 93 -29.92 -21.77 21.73
CA PRO A 93 -31.00 -22.73 21.81
C PRO A 93 -30.86 -23.87 20.79
N ALA A 94 -31.10 -25.12 21.19
CA ALA A 94 -30.85 -26.31 20.35
C ALA A 94 -31.64 -26.34 19.02
N LYS A 95 -32.78 -25.64 18.92
CA LYS A 95 -33.64 -25.62 17.73
C LYS A 95 -33.28 -24.54 16.71
N VAL A 96 -32.40 -23.61 17.07
CA VAL A 96 -32.05 -22.46 16.21
C VAL A 96 -30.84 -22.81 15.37
N ASP A 97 -30.89 -22.48 14.08
CA ASP A 97 -29.74 -22.61 13.18
C ASP A 97 -28.52 -21.87 13.76
N GLU A 98 -27.38 -22.54 13.76
CA GLU A 98 -26.17 -22.03 14.42
C GLU A 98 -25.64 -20.76 13.77
N ARG A 99 -25.59 -20.73 12.44
CA ARG A 99 -25.10 -19.59 11.70
C ARG A 99 -25.98 -18.36 11.90
N MET A 100 -27.30 -18.56 11.83
CA MET A 100 -28.26 -17.48 12.09
C MET A 100 -28.17 -16.96 13.52
N TRP A 101 -28.00 -17.86 14.51
CA TRP A 101 -27.80 -17.47 15.90
C TRP A 101 -26.53 -16.63 16.08
N ASP A 102 -25.40 -17.11 15.58
CA ASP A 102 -24.10 -16.42 15.70
C ASP A 102 -24.14 -15.05 15.02
N PHE A 103 -24.65 -14.95 13.80
CA PHE A 103 -24.79 -13.65 13.15
C PHE A 103 -25.74 -12.72 13.90
N THR A 104 -26.85 -13.21 14.44
CA THR A 104 -27.78 -12.39 15.23
C THR A 104 -27.08 -11.84 16.47
N MET A 105 -26.34 -12.68 17.19
CA MET A 105 -25.60 -12.29 18.39
C MET A 105 -24.50 -11.28 18.07
N ALA A 106 -23.76 -11.50 16.99
CA ALA A 106 -22.69 -10.60 16.56
C ALA A 106 -23.22 -9.27 16.04
N MET A 107 -24.31 -9.26 15.26
CA MET A 107 -24.99 -8.02 14.85
C MET A 107 -25.45 -7.21 16.06
N ASN A 108 -26.06 -7.87 17.05
CA ASN A 108 -26.47 -7.21 18.29
C ASN A 108 -25.28 -6.65 19.08
N PHE A 109 -24.16 -7.37 19.13
CA PHE A 109 -22.93 -6.88 19.75
C PHE A 109 -22.41 -5.62 19.04
N PHE A 110 -22.29 -5.65 17.72
CA PHE A 110 -21.82 -4.51 16.93
C PHE A 110 -22.74 -3.30 17.00
N ALA A 111 -24.06 -3.51 16.91
CA ALA A 111 -25.03 -2.44 17.06
C ALA A 111 -24.91 -1.75 18.42
N LYS A 112 -24.70 -2.50 19.51
CA LYS A 112 -24.44 -1.94 20.85
C LYS A 112 -23.13 -1.16 20.92
N SER A 113 -22.12 -1.55 20.15
CA SER A 113 -20.83 -0.85 20.04
C SER A 113 -20.85 0.37 19.10
N GLY A 114 -22.01 0.70 18.53
CA GLY A 114 -22.20 1.83 17.61
C GLY A 114 -21.74 1.56 16.18
N TYR A 115 -21.57 0.30 15.81
CA TYR A 115 -21.24 -0.10 14.45
C TYR A 115 -22.51 -0.30 13.61
N GLU A 116 -22.42 0.08 12.33
CA GLU A 116 -23.45 -0.06 11.33
C GLU A 116 -23.04 -1.13 10.29
N PRO A 117 -23.95 -2.00 9.85
CA PRO A 117 -23.66 -2.99 8.81
C PRO A 117 -23.40 -2.31 7.48
N ILE A 118 -22.42 -2.80 6.72
CA ILE A 118 -22.10 -2.29 5.38
C ILE A 118 -22.67 -3.24 4.33
N PRO A 119 -23.75 -2.87 3.63
CA PRO A 119 -24.28 -3.71 2.57
C PRO A 119 -23.28 -3.81 1.41
N GLY A 120 -23.12 -5.01 0.86
CA GLY A 120 -22.34 -5.24 -0.36
C GLY A 120 -20.81 -5.38 -0.20
N ILE A 121 -20.24 -5.23 1.01
CA ILE A 121 -18.80 -5.46 1.28
C ILE A 121 -18.58 -6.81 1.97
N SER A 122 -19.35 -7.81 1.57
CA SER A 122 -19.15 -9.18 2.01
C SER A 122 -18.30 -9.89 0.96
N ARG A 123 -17.13 -10.39 1.36
CA ARG A 123 -16.20 -11.07 0.44
C ARG A 123 -16.68 -12.47 0.08
N THR A 124 -17.48 -13.07 0.97
CA THR A 124 -18.07 -14.41 0.87
C THR A 124 -19.35 -14.43 1.69
N ASP A 125 -20.30 -15.30 1.37
CA ASP A 125 -21.58 -15.40 2.10
C ASP A 125 -21.42 -15.59 3.63
N SER A 126 -20.25 -16.04 4.08
CA SER A 126 -19.88 -16.25 5.49
C SER A 126 -19.42 -14.99 6.23
N ASP A 127 -19.27 -13.85 5.56
CA ASP A 127 -18.57 -12.69 6.10
C ASP A 127 -19.52 -11.49 6.19
N LEU A 128 -19.51 -10.78 7.32
CA LEU A 128 -20.27 -9.54 7.51
C LEU A 128 -19.33 -8.42 7.93
N SER A 129 -19.43 -7.29 7.25
CA SER A 129 -18.58 -6.12 7.50
C SER A 129 -19.40 -5.00 8.14
N PHE A 130 -18.80 -4.31 9.10
CA PHE A 130 -19.39 -3.21 9.84
C PHE A 130 -18.46 -2.01 9.87
N ARG A 131 -19.03 -0.81 9.99
CA ARG A 131 -18.26 0.43 10.17
C ARG A 131 -18.80 1.27 11.32
N ARG A 132 -17.95 2.11 11.90
CA ARG A 132 -18.33 3.11 12.90
C ARG A 132 -17.55 4.40 12.63
N LYS A 133 -18.20 5.56 12.74
CA LYS A 133 -17.51 6.85 12.63
C LYS A 133 -16.53 7.06 13.78
N LEU A 134 -15.33 7.52 13.48
CA LEU A 134 -14.40 8.01 14.50
C LEU A 134 -14.96 9.30 15.11
N LYS A 135 -14.98 9.37 16.43
CA LYS A 135 -15.24 10.62 17.15
C LYS A 135 -13.89 11.31 17.33
N HIS A 136 -13.64 12.33 16.51
CA HIS A 136 -12.53 13.27 16.71
C HIS A 136 -12.80 14.20 17.90
#